data_AF-A0A8T5LX28-F1
#
_entry.id   AF-A0A8T5LX28-F1
#
_cell.length_a   1.000
_cell.length_b   1.000
_cell.length_c   1.000
_cell.angle_alpha   90.00
_cell.angle_beta   90.00
_cell.angle_gamma   90.00
#
_symmetry.space_group_name_H-M   'P 1'
#
loop_
_entity.id
_entity.type
_entity.pdbx_description
1 polymer ?
#
loop_
_entity_poly.entity_id
_entity_poly.type
_entity_poly.pdbx_seq_one_letter_code
_entity_poly.pdbx_strand_id
1 'polypeptide(L)'
;MVTEMITLKLDDSFLLEIDKTVRQHGYQNRTEFIRNALREKVEESKLKDAMIFLAHLKGAAKKKTTDKEYEQIRTKAFEEISKKLI
;
A
#
# COMPACT_ATOMS: atom_id res chain seq x y z
N MET A 1 10.45 7.92 15.93
CA MET A 1 9.28 8.51 15.24
C MET A 1 8.49 9.30 16.27
N VAL A 2 8.12 10.54 15.97
CA VAL A 2 7.30 11.38 16.86
C VAL A 2 5.84 11.14 16.53
N THR A 3 5.01 10.95 17.57
CA THR A 3 3.55 10.87 17.42
C THR A 3 2.95 12.25 17.61
N GLU A 4 2.18 12.70 16.63
CA GLU A 4 1.40 13.94 16.70
C GLU A 4 -0.02 13.66 17.19
N MET A 5 -0.57 14.57 18.00
CA MET A 5 -1.96 14.47 18.48
C MET A 5 -2.91 15.11 17.47
N ILE A 6 -4.04 14.44 17.21
CA ILE A 6 -5.12 14.97 16.37
C ILE A 6 -6.44 14.92 17.14
N THR A 7 -7.35 15.84 16.80
CA THR A 7 -8.72 15.86 17.30
C THR A 7 -9.68 15.64 16.15
N LEU A 8 -10.66 14.75 16.33
CA LEU A 8 -11.65 14.39 15.32
C LEU A 8 -13.06 14.58 15.89
N LYS A 9 -13.99 15.03 15.05
CA LYS A 9 -15.43 15.00 15.35
C LYS A 9 -16.01 13.77 14.66
N LEU A 10 -16.71 12.94 15.41
CA LEU A 10 -17.33 11.70 14.95
C LEU A 10 -18.75 11.63 15.50
N ASP A 11 -19.64 10.97 14.76
CA ASP A 11 -21.00 10.73 15.24
C ASP A 11 -20.99 9.79 16.44
N ASP A 12 -21.88 10.03 17.41
CA ASP A 12 -21.94 9.25 18.65
C ASP A 12 -22.20 7.76 18.39
N SER A 13 -23.07 7.45 17.42
CA SER A 13 -23.33 6.06 16.99
C SER A 13 -22.05 5.38 16.49
N PHE A 14 -21.24 6.09 15.72
CA PHE A 14 -19.99 5.56 15.19
C PHE A 14 -18.94 5.38 16.29
N LEU A 15 -18.88 6.28 17.28
CA LEU A 15 -18.01 6.10 18.44
C LEU A 15 -18.35 4.82 19.23
N LEU A 16 -19.64 4.49 19.37
CA LEU A 16 -20.08 3.25 20.00
C LEU A 16 -19.66 2.01 19.21
N GLU A 17 -19.69 2.08 17.88
CA GLU A 17 -19.21 1.00 17.01
C GLU A 17 -17.69 0.80 17.13
N ILE A 18 -16.92 1.91 17.22
CA ILE A 18 -15.48 1.86 17.48
C ILE A 18 -15.22 1.16 18.81
N ASP A 19 -15.93 1.52 19.89
CA ASP A 19 -15.77 0.88 21.20
C ASP A 19 -16.06 -0.61 21.18
N LYS A 20 -17.13 -1.00 20.48
CA LYS A 20 -17.46 -2.40 20.29
C LYS A 20 -16.33 -3.14 19.57
N THR A 21 -15.81 -2.55 18.50
CA THR A 21 -14.74 -3.12 17.68
C THR A 21 -13.44 -3.27 18.48
N VAL A 22 -13.05 -2.24 19.24
CA VAL A 22 -11.88 -2.24 20.13
C VAL A 22 -11.95 -3.41 21.11
N ARG A 23 -13.10 -3.60 21.78
CA ARG A 23 -13.31 -4.71 22.71
C ARG A 23 -13.30 -6.07 22.04
N GLN A 24 -13.95 -6.20 20.89
CA GLN A 24 -14.09 -7.48 20.19
C GLN A 24 -12.77 -7.99 19.61
N HIS A 25 -11.90 -7.08 19.15
CA HIS A 25 -10.62 -7.43 18.53
C HIS A 25 -9.44 -7.34 19.50
N GLY A 26 -9.70 -7.11 20.79
CA GLY A 26 -8.67 -7.13 21.84
C GLY A 26 -7.69 -5.95 21.81
N TYR A 27 -8.07 -4.81 21.22
CA TYR A 27 -7.26 -3.60 21.26
C TYR A 27 -7.23 -3.01 22.67
N GLN A 28 -6.10 -2.43 23.08
CA GLN A 28 -5.98 -1.85 24.43
C GLN A 28 -6.73 -0.53 24.55
N ASN A 29 -6.80 0.25 23.47
CA ASN A 29 -7.47 1.55 23.45
C ASN A 29 -7.87 1.98 22.03
N ARG A 30 -8.76 2.99 21.94
CA ARG A 30 -9.23 3.56 20.66
C ARG A 30 -8.08 4.11 19.81
N THR A 31 -7.08 4.73 20.43
CA THR A 31 -5.95 5.35 19.72
C THR A 31 -5.14 4.32 18.95
N GLU A 32 -4.87 3.16 19.55
CA GLU A 32 -4.19 2.04 18.91
C GLU A 32 -4.99 1.53 17.71
N PHE A 33 -6.28 1.27 17.91
CA PHE A 33 -7.18 0.81 16.87
C PHE A 33 -7.23 1.79 15.68
N ILE A 34 -7.50 3.07 15.96
CA ILE A 34 -7.61 4.12 14.92
C ILE A 34 -6.28 4.26 14.17
N ARG A 35 -5.14 4.23 14.88
CA ARG A 35 -3.82 4.33 14.25
C ARG A 35 -3.58 3.17 13.28
N ASN A 36 -3.90 1.94 13.68
CA ASN A 36 -3.71 0.77 12.84
C ASN A 36 -4.66 0.79 11.63
N ALA A 37 -5.94 1.09 11.86
CA ALA A 37 -6.92 1.21 10.79
C ALA A 37 -6.53 2.28 9.75
N LEU A 38 -6.05 3.45 10.20
CA LEU A 38 -5.56 4.49 9.28
C LEU A 38 -4.32 4.03 8.50
N ARG A 39 -3.38 3.34 9.15
CA ARG A 39 -2.18 2.81 8.47
C ARG A 39 -2.58 1.80 7.39
N GLU A 40 -3.42 0.84 7.74
CA GLU A 40 -3.93 -0.16 6.79
C GLU A 40 -4.63 0.51 5.61
N LYS A 41 -5.44 1.54 5.87
CA LYS A 41 -6.15 2.25 4.79
C LYS A 41 -5.23 3.01 3.85
N VAL A 42 -4.17 3.63 4.39
CA VAL A 42 -3.15 4.32 3.60
C VAL A 42 -2.39 3.33 2.72
N GLU A 43 -1.95 2.20 3.27
CA GLU A 43 -1.24 1.18 2.50
C GLU A 43 -2.14 0.51 1.45
N GLU A 44 -3.41 0.25 1.77
CA GLU A 44 -4.40 -0.25 0.81
C GLU A 44 -4.57 0.72 -0.37
N SER A 45 -4.65 2.02 -0.09
CA SER A 45 -4.79 3.06 -1.13
C SER A 45 -3.56 3.12 -2.04
N LYS A 46 -2.34 3.09 -1.45
CA LYS A 46 -1.09 3.04 -2.23
C LYS A 46 -1.01 1.81 -3.13
N LEU A 47 -1.42 0.64 -2.62
CA LEU A 47 -1.43 -0.59 -3.39
C LEU A 47 -2.40 -0.48 -4.58
N LYS A 48 -3.60 0.08 -4.37
CA LYS A 48 -4.58 0.30 -5.45
C LYS A 48 -4.03 1.21 -6.53
N ASP A 49 -3.39 2.32 -6.16
CA ASP A 49 -2.79 3.25 -7.12
C ASP A 49 -1.67 2.57 -7.92
N ALA A 50 -0.80 1.80 -7.25
CA ALA A 50 0.25 1.02 -7.90
C ALA A 50 -0.32 -0.03 -8.86
N MET A 51 -1.42 -0.70 -8.47
CA MET A 51 -2.11 -1.67 -9.32
C MET A 51 -2.73 -1.02 -10.57
N ILE A 52 -3.34 0.15 -10.42
CA ILE A 52 -3.88 0.92 -11.56
C ILE A 52 -2.74 1.29 -12.52
N PHE A 53 -1.63 1.78 -11.99
CA PHE A 53 -0.43 2.09 -12.78
C PHE A 53 0.09 0.85 -13.53
N LEU A 54 0.23 -0.29 -12.85
CA LEU A 54 0.65 -1.55 -13.47
C LEU A 54 -0.35 -2.05 -14.52
N ALA A 55 -1.64 -1.86 -14.29
CA ALA A 55 -2.68 -2.23 -15.25
C ALA A 55 -2.57 -1.42 -16.54
N HIS A 56 -2.23 -0.12 -16.46
CA HIS A 56 -1.94 0.70 -17.65
C HIS A 56 -0.71 0.21 -18.42
N LEU A 57 0.29 -0.36 -17.72
CA LEU A 57 1.47 -0.94 -18.36
C LEU A 57 1.18 -2.32 -18.98
N LYS A 58 0.23 -3.07 -18.42
CA LYS A 58 -0.17 -4.40 -18.89
C LYS A 58 -0.83 -4.30 -20.27
N GLY A 59 -0.10 -4.72 -21.31
CA GLY A 59 -0.55 -4.65 -22.70
C GLY A 59 -0.09 -3.40 -23.46
N ALA A 60 0.59 -2.44 -22.81
CA ALA A 60 1.26 -1.35 -23.50
C ALA A 60 2.43 -1.85 -24.39
N ALA A 61 2.95 -3.04 -24.10
CA ALA A 61 3.92 -3.72 -24.94
C ALA A 61 3.25 -4.20 -26.25
N LYS A 62 3.34 -3.38 -27.30
CA LYS A 62 2.87 -3.70 -28.66
C LYS A 62 3.68 -4.81 -29.34
N LYS A 63 4.86 -5.15 -28.80
CA LYS A 63 5.78 -6.14 -29.37
C LYS A 63 5.51 -7.51 -28.75
N LYS A 64 5.27 -8.53 -29.58
CA LYS A 64 5.39 -9.93 -29.15
C LYS A 64 6.87 -10.21 -28.90
N THR A 65 7.23 -10.32 -27.63
CA THR A 65 8.59 -10.62 -27.20
C THR A 65 8.67 -12.11 -26.91
N THR A 66 9.59 -12.81 -27.56
CA THR A 66 9.88 -14.23 -27.29
C THR A 66 10.59 -14.39 -25.94
N ASP A 67 10.52 -15.58 -25.33
CA ASP A 67 11.18 -15.84 -24.04
C ASP A 67 12.68 -15.50 -24.05
N LYS A 68 13.35 -15.79 -25.17
CA LYS A 68 14.78 -15.48 -25.37
C LYS A 68 15.06 -13.97 -25.39
N GLU A 69 14.18 -13.18 -26.00
CA GLU A 69 14.29 -11.72 -25.98
C GLU A 69 14.00 -11.17 -24.58
N TYR A 70 13.03 -11.76 -23.87
CA TYR A 70 12.70 -11.38 -22.48
C TYR A 70 13.86 -11.62 -21.53
N GLU A 71 14.59 -12.72 -21.71
CA GLU A 71 15.78 -13.05 -20.94
C GLU A 71 16.91 -12.03 -21.19
N GLN A 72 17.17 -11.69 -22.45
CA GLN A 72 18.16 -10.66 -22.81
C GLN A 72 17.79 -9.27 -22.25
N ILE A 73 16.51 -8.90 -22.28
CA ILE A 73 16.02 -7.63 -21.72
C ILE A 73 16.23 -7.61 -20.20
N ARG A 74 15.94 -8.71 -19.49
CA ARG A 74 16.15 -8.82 -18.04
C ARG A 74 17.62 -8.67 -17.66
N THR A 75 18.52 -9.35 -18.37
CA THR A 75 19.96 -9.26 -18.10
C THR A 75 20.46 -7.82 -18.26
N LYS A 76 20.09 -7.15 -19.36
CA LYS A 76 20.47 -5.75 -19.59
C LYS A 76 19.89 -4.79 -18.54
N ALA A 77 18.61 -4.93 -18.22
CA ALA A 77 17.96 -4.11 -17.19
C ALA A 77 18.65 -4.28 -15.82
N PHE A 78 19.03 -5.51 -15.48
CA PHE A 78 19.72 -5.80 -14.23
C PHE A 78 21.13 -5.20 -14.20
N GLU A 79 21.89 -5.31 -15.28
CA GLU A 79 23.22 -4.68 -15.42
C GLU A 79 23.16 -3.13 -15.31
N GLU A 80 22.13 -2.50 -15.88
CA GLU A 80 21.95 -1.05 -15.78
C GLU A 80 21.58 -0.60 -14.36
N ILE A 81 20.73 -1.36 -13.68
CA ILE A 81 20.37 -1.09 -12.28
C ILE A 81 21.58 -1.27 -11.37
N SER A 82 22.36 -2.35 -11.55
CA SER A 82 23.55 -2.59 -10.74
C SER A 82 24.60 -1.50 -10.92
N LYS A 83 24.75 -0.94 -12.13
CA LYS A 83 25.66 0.18 -12.39
C LYS A 83 25.22 1.51 -11.78
N LYS A 84 23.93 1.69 -11.48
CA LYS A 84 23.40 2.90 -10.81
C LYS A 84 23.44 2.84 -9.28
N LEU A 85 23.60 1.64 -8.73
CA LEU A 85 23.68 1.37 -7.28
C LEU A 85 25.13 1.34 -6.76
N ILE A 86 26.12 1.41 -7.66
CA ILE A 86 27.56 1.56 -7.39
C ILE A 86 27.93 3.00 -7.71
#